data_AF-A0A2S8GP24-F1
#
_entry.id   AF-A0A2S8GP24-F1
#
_cell.length_a   1.000
_cell.length_b   1.000
_cell.length_c   1.000
_cell.angle_alpha   90.00
_cell.angle_beta   90.00
_cell.angle_gamma   90.00
#
_symmetry.space_group_name_H-M   'P 1'
#
loop_
_entity.id
_entity.type
_entity.pdbx_description
1 polymer ?
#
loop_
_entity_poly.entity_id
_entity_poly.type
_entity_poly.pdbx_seq_one_letter_code
_entity_poly.pdbx_strand_id
1 'polypeptide(L)'
;MNSSDASRNETEPRDASPPARLAGERLEAWYRKSPPLASDDRRPIQEYNDRNLAISAATAGLLVVTFMSLVNVVIPVFGPFLASLLGIWLVIGRSNLIARCFSVLAALLFLTFKAGNGAMNIGMWNELYLAGLTMCTFLAAVLSYVLALVVPRAYQAPSRLAQFSLRGLGGLILAIGLAAALTRGGMTEFLQQPAWNVDQRAIVVSFIAVSVNTALVSLNVLVPKRFRDRKLFWISVGMVMVVTPAIEGSIFSNWFRIPLPIAVLGIAVLHAVVLMIVWSILFCLELAGAFRDEEDLPSTTTEAATGHWEEME
;
A
#
# COMPACT_ATOMS: atom_id res chain seq x y z
N MET A 1 -45.40 26.65 -48.00
CA MET A 1 -44.16 25.90 -47.74
C MET A 1 -43.28 26.76 -46.84
N ASN A 2 -43.42 26.61 -45.52
CA ASN A 2 -42.48 27.19 -44.55
C ASN A 2 -41.93 26.01 -43.74
N SER A 3 -40.64 25.72 -43.93
CA SER A 3 -39.95 24.65 -43.23
C SER A 3 -39.81 25.02 -41.77
N SER A 4 -40.27 24.08 -40.93
CA SER A 4 -40.02 24.00 -39.51
C SER A 4 -38.52 23.98 -39.23
N ASP A 5 -37.99 25.06 -38.65
CA ASP A 5 -36.74 25.02 -37.91
C ASP A 5 -36.93 24.13 -36.69
N ALA A 6 -36.50 22.88 -36.84
CA ALA A 6 -36.36 21.94 -35.76
C ALA A 6 -35.34 22.53 -34.78
N SER A 7 -35.86 23.06 -33.67
CA SER A 7 -35.09 23.40 -32.48
C SER A 7 -34.23 22.20 -32.09
N ARG A 8 -32.93 22.30 -32.38
CA ARG A 8 -31.90 21.49 -31.73
C ARG A 8 -32.06 21.71 -30.23
N ASN A 9 -32.72 20.75 -29.58
CA ASN A 9 -32.68 20.58 -28.14
C ASN A 9 -31.27 20.03 -27.83
N GLU A 10 -30.26 20.92 -27.91
CA GLU A 10 -28.98 20.69 -27.28
C GLU A 10 -29.27 20.59 -25.80
N THR A 11 -29.34 19.34 -25.33
CA THR A 11 -29.45 19.02 -23.92
C THR A 11 -28.10 19.43 -23.33
N GLU A 12 -28.02 20.66 -22.84
CA GLU A 12 -26.87 21.12 -22.09
C GLU A 12 -26.55 20.06 -21.02
N PRO A 13 -25.28 19.62 -20.91
CA PRO A 13 -24.90 18.69 -19.87
C PRO A 13 -25.23 19.33 -18.52
N ARG A 14 -26.23 18.79 -17.83
CA ARG A 14 -26.61 19.24 -16.49
C ARG A 14 -25.47 18.90 -15.56
N ASP A 15 -24.73 19.93 -15.14
CA ASP A 15 -23.71 19.77 -14.11
C ASP A 15 -24.35 19.24 -12.82
N ALA A 16 -24.01 18.00 -12.46
CA ALA A 16 -24.55 17.30 -11.30
C ALA A 16 -24.05 17.89 -9.97
N SER A 17 -23.05 18.77 -10.01
CA SER A 17 -22.42 19.38 -8.84
C SER A 17 -22.52 20.90 -8.92
N PRO A 18 -22.93 21.58 -7.82
CA PRO A 18 -22.97 23.03 -7.79
C PRO A 18 -21.54 23.58 -7.99
N PRO A 19 -21.38 24.67 -8.75
CA PRO A 19 -20.11 25.38 -8.88
C PRO A 19 -19.46 25.63 -7.51
N ALA A 20 -18.15 25.38 -7.42
CA ALA A 20 -17.40 25.58 -6.18
C ALA A 20 -17.59 27.04 -5.68
N ARG A 21 -17.88 27.20 -4.38
CA ARG A 21 -18.10 28.48 -3.65
C ARG A 21 -19.51 29.10 -3.73
N LEU A 22 -20.52 28.37 -4.19
CA LEU A 22 -21.90 28.79 -3.97
C LEU A 22 -22.32 28.58 -2.50
N ALA A 23 -22.82 29.64 -1.85
CA ALA A 23 -23.34 29.59 -0.49
C ALA A 23 -24.60 30.48 -0.37
N GLY A 24 -25.45 30.19 0.61
CA GLY A 24 -26.66 30.96 0.90
C GLY A 24 -27.68 30.96 -0.25
N GLU A 25 -28.30 32.11 -0.51
CA GLU A 25 -29.38 32.28 -1.50
C GLU A 25 -28.98 31.87 -2.92
N ARG A 26 -27.69 31.98 -3.29
CA ARG A 26 -27.19 31.56 -4.60
C ARG A 26 -27.14 30.04 -4.76
N LEU A 27 -26.85 29.33 -3.66
CA LEU A 27 -26.91 27.87 -3.61
C LEU A 27 -28.36 27.39 -3.66
N GLU A 28 -29.28 28.07 -2.95
CA GLU A 28 -30.70 27.78 -3.04
C GLU A 28 -31.28 28.02 -4.43
N ALA A 29 -30.90 29.14 -5.08
CA ALA A 29 -31.33 29.43 -6.46
C ALA A 29 -30.82 28.37 -7.45
N TRP A 30 -29.63 27.80 -7.20
CA TRP A 30 -29.11 26.68 -7.98
C TRP A 30 -29.92 25.40 -7.74
N TYR A 31 -30.22 25.03 -6.48
CA TYR A 31 -31.05 23.86 -6.18
C TYR A 31 -32.50 23.97 -6.69
N ARG A 32 -33.04 25.19 -6.79
CA ARG A 32 -34.36 25.43 -7.40
C ARG A 32 -34.35 25.24 -8.91
N LYS A 33 -33.24 25.58 -9.59
CA LYS A 33 -33.08 25.42 -11.04
C LYS A 33 -32.63 24.01 -11.44
N SER A 34 -31.85 23.38 -10.58
CA SER A 34 -31.31 22.04 -10.72
C SER A 34 -31.86 21.20 -9.57
N PRO A 35 -33.13 20.74 -9.65
CA PRO A 35 -33.72 19.94 -8.59
C PRO A 35 -32.81 18.74 -8.32
N PRO A 36 -32.58 18.40 -7.04
CA PRO A 36 -31.73 17.29 -6.67
C PRO A 36 -32.15 16.05 -7.48
N LEU A 37 -31.20 15.48 -8.24
CA LEU A 37 -31.39 14.23 -8.99
C LEU A 37 -32.11 13.21 -8.10
N ALA A 38 -33.09 12.48 -8.65
CA ALA A 38 -33.75 11.40 -7.95
C ALA A 38 -32.69 10.39 -7.45
N SER A 39 -32.97 9.68 -6.36
CA SER A 39 -32.03 8.69 -5.79
C SER A 39 -31.48 7.72 -6.83
N ASP A 40 -32.33 7.37 -7.80
CA ASP A 40 -32.04 6.40 -8.85
C ASP A 40 -31.11 6.97 -9.93
N ASP A 41 -31.12 8.29 -10.15
CA ASP A 41 -30.21 8.97 -11.09
C ASP A 41 -28.87 9.37 -10.43
N ARG A 42 -28.83 9.50 -9.10
CA ARG A 42 -27.59 9.82 -8.36
C ARG A 42 -26.61 8.67 -8.31
N ARG A 43 -27.15 7.45 -8.19
CA ARG A 43 -26.35 6.24 -8.10
C ARG A 43 -25.40 6.05 -9.29
N PRO A 44 -25.84 6.12 -10.57
CA PRO A 44 -24.93 5.96 -11.71
C PRO A 44 -23.91 7.09 -11.83
N ILE A 45 -24.25 8.33 -11.44
CA ILE A 45 -23.31 9.46 -11.45
C ILE A 45 -22.25 9.30 -10.36
N GLN A 46 -22.66 8.82 -9.18
CA GLN A 46 -21.74 8.54 -8.09
C GLN A 46 -20.83 7.35 -8.42
N GLU A 47 -21.36 6.27 -8.98
CA GLU A 47 -20.59 5.12 -9.47
C GLU A 47 -19.60 5.53 -10.57
N TYR A 48 -19.99 6.42 -11.48
CA TYR A 48 -19.11 6.97 -12.51
C TYR A 48 -17.97 7.81 -11.91
N ASN A 49 -18.29 8.69 -10.96
CA ASN A 49 -17.30 9.54 -10.28
C ASN A 49 -16.34 8.71 -9.42
N ASP A 50 -16.85 7.73 -8.67
CA ASP A 50 -16.06 6.82 -7.85
C ASP A 50 -15.14 5.96 -8.73
N ARG A 51 -15.62 5.49 -9.89
CA ARG A 51 -14.80 4.78 -10.87
C ARG A 51 -13.69 5.66 -11.46
N ASN A 52 -13.99 6.89 -11.83
CA ASN A 52 -12.98 7.83 -12.34
C ASN A 52 -11.94 8.19 -11.28
N LEU A 53 -12.37 8.36 -10.02
CA LEU A 53 -11.47 8.56 -8.89
C LEU A 53 -10.59 7.33 -8.66
N ALA A 54 -11.14 6.12 -8.73
CA ALA A 54 -10.39 4.89 -8.60
C ALA A 54 -9.35 4.72 -9.74
N ILE A 55 -9.72 5.04 -10.99
CA ILE A 55 -8.79 4.99 -12.14
C ILE A 55 -7.67 6.01 -11.98
N SER A 56 -7.99 7.25 -11.62
CA SER A 56 -6.98 8.31 -11.44
C SER A 56 -6.05 7.99 -10.26
N ALA A 57 -6.59 7.48 -9.15
CA ALA A 57 -5.81 7.03 -8.01
C ALA A 57 -4.92 5.82 -8.36
N ALA A 58 -5.44 4.82 -9.06
CA ALA A 58 -4.66 3.68 -9.52
C ALA A 58 -3.49 4.12 -10.42
N THR A 59 -3.76 5.05 -11.34
CA THR A 59 -2.75 5.61 -12.24
C THR A 59 -1.68 6.38 -11.48
N ALA A 60 -2.07 7.24 -10.54
CA ALA A 60 -1.15 7.99 -9.69
C ALA A 60 -0.29 7.05 -8.82
N GLY A 61 -0.89 6.04 -8.19
CA GLY A 61 -0.19 5.03 -7.41
C GLY A 61 0.81 4.24 -8.27
N LEU A 62 0.41 3.82 -9.46
CA LEU A 62 1.28 3.13 -10.42
C LEU A 62 2.44 4.01 -10.86
N LEU A 63 2.20 5.29 -11.14
CA LEU A 63 3.27 6.24 -11.49
C LEU A 63 4.29 6.39 -10.37
N VAL A 64 3.83 6.54 -9.11
CA VAL A 64 4.73 6.64 -7.96
C VAL A 64 5.55 5.36 -7.78
N VAL A 65 4.90 4.17 -7.84
CA VAL A 65 5.60 2.88 -7.73
C VAL A 65 6.59 2.68 -8.88
N THR A 66 6.20 3.02 -10.10
CA THR A 66 7.07 2.91 -11.29
C THR A 66 8.25 3.86 -11.16
N PHE A 67 8.03 5.11 -10.78
CA PHE A 67 9.09 6.08 -10.54
C PHE A 67 10.06 5.60 -9.45
N MET A 68 9.56 5.15 -8.30
CA MET A 68 10.38 4.59 -7.23
C MET A 68 11.19 3.38 -7.69
N SER A 69 10.59 2.50 -8.50
CA SER A 69 11.25 1.31 -9.04
C SER A 69 12.34 1.67 -10.03
N LEU A 70 12.11 2.67 -10.90
CA LEU A 70 13.11 3.19 -11.83
C LEU A 70 14.27 3.87 -11.09
N VAL A 71 13.97 4.68 -10.07
CA VAL A 71 15.02 5.27 -9.22
C VAL A 71 15.79 4.18 -8.50
N ASN A 72 15.14 3.10 -8.05
CA ASN A 72 15.79 1.96 -7.42
C ASN A 72 16.81 1.24 -8.33
N VAL A 73 16.59 1.25 -9.65
CA VAL A 73 17.58 0.71 -10.62
C VAL A 73 18.87 1.53 -10.60
N VAL A 74 18.77 2.84 -10.37
CA VAL A 74 19.93 3.76 -10.34
C VAL A 74 20.55 3.81 -8.94
N ILE A 75 19.71 3.88 -7.91
CA ILE A 75 20.07 4.05 -6.50
C ILE A 75 19.24 3.05 -5.67
N PRO A 76 19.81 1.90 -5.24
CA PRO A 76 19.06 0.80 -4.61
C PRO A 76 18.68 1.10 -3.14
N VAL A 77 18.17 2.30 -2.87
CA VAL A 77 17.76 2.78 -1.55
C VAL A 77 16.27 2.52 -1.30
N PHE A 78 15.46 2.48 -2.37
CA PHE A 78 14.01 2.30 -2.26
C PHE A 78 13.55 0.84 -2.26
N GLY A 79 14.43 -0.11 -2.58
CA GLY A 79 14.09 -1.54 -2.63
C GLY A 79 13.52 -2.08 -1.31
N PRO A 80 14.19 -1.89 -0.15
CA PRO A 80 13.69 -2.37 1.16
C PRO A 80 12.30 -1.81 1.50
N PHE A 81 12.05 -0.59 1.07
CA PHE A 81 10.78 0.10 1.24
C PHE A 81 9.67 -0.53 0.39
N LEU A 82 9.91 -0.67 -0.92
CA LEU A 82 8.97 -1.31 -1.85
C LEU A 82 8.71 -2.77 -1.44
N ALA A 83 9.76 -3.49 -1.01
CA ALA A 83 9.64 -4.85 -0.48
C ALA A 83 8.76 -4.90 0.78
N SER A 84 8.90 -3.95 1.69
CA SER A 84 8.04 -3.86 2.88
C SER A 84 6.57 -3.58 2.52
N LEU A 85 6.30 -2.76 1.49
CA LEU A 85 4.95 -2.54 0.95
C LEU A 85 4.36 -3.82 0.33
N LEU A 86 5.17 -4.61 -0.38
CA LEU A 86 4.76 -5.93 -0.87
C LEU A 86 4.42 -6.88 0.29
N GLY A 87 5.12 -6.76 1.43
CA GLY A 87 4.78 -7.48 2.66
C GLY A 87 3.39 -7.16 3.17
N ILE A 88 3.01 -5.88 3.22
CA ILE A 88 1.65 -5.44 3.58
C ILE A 88 0.63 -5.96 2.57
N TRP A 89 0.94 -5.90 1.27
CA TRP A 89 0.09 -6.42 0.20
C TRP A 89 -0.20 -7.92 0.33
N LEU A 90 0.81 -8.73 0.68
CA LEU A 90 0.63 -10.16 0.97
C LEU A 90 -0.38 -10.40 2.09
N VAL A 91 -0.48 -9.47 3.05
CA VAL A 91 -1.49 -9.53 4.10
C VAL A 91 -2.81 -9.03 3.55
N ILE A 92 -3.00 -7.74 3.28
CA ILE A 92 -4.35 -7.14 3.10
C ILE A 92 -4.84 -7.01 1.64
N GLY A 93 -4.08 -7.47 0.64
CA GLY A 93 -4.44 -7.36 -0.77
C GLY A 93 -5.67 -8.18 -1.19
N ARG A 94 -6.40 -7.71 -2.21
CA ARG A 94 -7.69 -8.27 -2.65
C ARG A 94 -7.63 -9.58 -3.44
N SER A 95 -6.48 -9.92 -4.04
CA SER A 95 -6.33 -11.13 -4.84
C SER A 95 -6.14 -12.40 -4.00
N ASN A 96 -6.31 -13.56 -4.62
CA ASN A 96 -6.02 -14.84 -3.96
C ASN A 96 -4.54 -14.90 -3.52
N LEU A 97 -4.25 -15.68 -2.47
CA LEU A 97 -2.91 -15.70 -1.88
C LEU A 97 -1.83 -16.11 -2.89
N ILE A 98 -2.13 -17.07 -3.76
CA ILE A 98 -1.18 -17.59 -4.76
C ILE A 98 -0.75 -16.47 -5.72
N ALA A 99 -1.71 -15.73 -6.26
CA ALA A 99 -1.46 -14.60 -7.15
C ALA A 99 -0.63 -13.52 -6.45
N ARG A 100 -0.90 -13.24 -5.17
CA ARG A 100 -0.10 -12.28 -4.38
C ARG A 100 1.33 -12.77 -4.19
N CYS A 101 1.53 -14.04 -3.84
CA CYS A 101 2.86 -14.63 -3.72
C CYS A 101 3.65 -14.54 -5.03
N PHE A 102 3.03 -14.87 -6.18
CA PHE A 102 3.69 -14.74 -7.48
C PHE A 102 3.98 -13.29 -7.84
N SER A 103 3.07 -12.35 -7.58
CA SER A 103 3.31 -10.92 -7.85
C SER A 103 4.44 -10.37 -6.99
N VAL A 104 4.51 -10.78 -5.71
CA VAL A 104 5.60 -10.38 -4.81
C VAL A 104 6.92 -10.99 -5.24
N LEU A 105 6.96 -12.29 -5.59
CA LEU A 105 8.16 -12.93 -6.11
C LEU A 105 8.67 -12.23 -7.37
N ALA A 106 7.79 -11.97 -8.34
CA ALA A 106 8.15 -11.27 -9.58
C ALA A 106 8.66 -9.85 -9.30
N ALA A 107 8.02 -9.12 -8.39
CA ALA A 107 8.44 -7.77 -8.02
C ALA A 107 9.78 -7.77 -7.28
N LEU A 108 10.03 -8.71 -6.36
CA LEU A 108 11.32 -8.84 -5.68
C LEU A 108 12.44 -9.16 -6.67
N LEU A 109 12.20 -10.09 -7.60
CA LEU A 109 13.14 -10.36 -8.68
C LEU A 109 13.40 -9.07 -9.47
N PHE A 110 12.37 -8.38 -9.94
CA PHE A 110 12.53 -7.12 -10.67
C PHE A 110 13.32 -6.05 -9.90
N LEU A 111 13.08 -5.88 -8.59
CA LEU A 111 13.80 -4.92 -7.75
C LEU A 111 15.29 -5.25 -7.55
N THR A 112 15.66 -6.51 -7.75
CA THR A 112 17.06 -6.98 -7.68
C THR A 112 17.76 -6.97 -9.04
N PHE A 113 17.03 -6.69 -10.11
CA PHE A 113 17.58 -6.62 -11.46
C PHE A 113 18.48 -5.37 -11.58
N LYS A 114 19.78 -5.57 -11.82
CA LYS A 114 20.70 -4.49 -12.17
C LYS A 114 20.79 -4.35 -13.69
N ALA A 115 20.36 -3.20 -14.23
CA ALA A 115 20.67 -2.82 -15.60
C ALA A 115 22.16 -2.47 -15.67
N GLY A 116 22.98 -3.44 -16.09
CA GLY A 116 24.42 -3.28 -16.18
C GLY A 116 24.82 -2.28 -17.26
N ASN A 117 25.31 -1.11 -16.86
CA ASN A 117 26.19 -0.28 -17.69
C ASN A 117 27.61 -0.39 -17.15
N GLY A 118 28.47 -1.15 -17.84
CA GLY A 118 29.92 -1.12 -17.67
C GLY A 118 30.52 -2.33 -16.94
N ALA A 119 30.92 -3.33 -17.73
CA ALA A 119 32.10 -4.17 -17.50
C ALA A 119 32.47 -4.55 -16.05
N MET A 120 31.75 -5.50 -15.43
CA MET A 120 32.34 -6.52 -14.53
C MET A 120 31.23 -7.44 -13.97
N ASN A 121 31.42 -8.73 -14.23
CA ASN A 121 30.72 -9.91 -13.67
C ASN A 121 29.19 -9.96 -13.74
N ILE A 122 28.76 -10.84 -14.65
CA ILE A 122 27.42 -11.44 -14.76
C ILE A 122 27.19 -12.32 -13.53
N GLY A 123 26.91 -11.70 -12.38
CA GLY A 123 26.13 -12.29 -11.31
C GLY A 123 24.71 -11.76 -11.46
N MET A 124 23.83 -12.52 -12.11
CA MET A 124 22.50 -12.06 -12.55
C MET A 124 21.61 -11.52 -11.41
N TRP A 125 21.94 -11.82 -10.15
CA TRP A 125 21.21 -11.40 -8.97
C TRP A 125 22.18 -11.17 -7.81
N ASN A 126 22.07 -10.04 -7.10
CA ASN A 126 22.74 -9.89 -5.81
C ASN A 126 21.94 -10.70 -4.77
N GLU A 127 22.35 -11.95 -4.54
CA GLU A 127 21.66 -12.89 -3.64
C GLU A 127 21.48 -12.31 -2.23
N LEU A 128 22.48 -11.58 -1.72
CA LEU A 128 22.41 -10.92 -0.42
C LEU A 128 21.35 -9.81 -0.41
N TYR A 129 21.26 -9.02 -1.49
CA TYR A 129 20.22 -7.99 -1.60
C TYR A 129 18.84 -8.61 -1.74
N LEU A 130 18.67 -9.67 -2.54
CA LEU A 130 17.42 -10.42 -2.65
C LEU A 130 17.00 -11.00 -1.30
N ALA A 131 17.94 -11.56 -0.53
CA ALA A 131 17.70 -12.04 0.82
C ALA A 131 17.24 -10.90 1.76
N GLY A 132 17.89 -9.74 1.67
CA GLY A 132 17.49 -8.54 2.41
C GLY A 132 16.08 -8.05 2.08
N LEU A 133 15.73 -7.96 0.79
CA LEU A 133 14.39 -7.56 0.36
C LEU A 133 13.32 -8.59 0.77
N THR A 134 13.66 -9.88 0.67
CA THR A 134 12.81 -10.97 1.11
C THR A 134 12.55 -10.90 2.62
N MET A 135 13.60 -10.63 3.41
CA MET A 135 13.49 -10.37 4.85
C MET A 135 12.57 -9.18 5.13
N CYS A 136 12.73 -8.06 4.41
CA CYS A 136 11.88 -6.88 4.58
C CYS A 136 10.40 -7.21 4.33
N THR A 137 10.13 -7.92 3.23
CA THR A 137 8.79 -8.38 2.84
C THR A 137 8.15 -9.21 3.97
N PHE A 138 8.87 -10.21 4.49
CA PHE A 138 8.32 -11.07 5.54
C PHE A 138 8.18 -10.37 6.87
N LEU A 139 9.16 -9.56 7.25
CA LEU A 139 9.09 -8.81 8.50
C LEU A 139 7.88 -7.85 8.47
N ALA A 140 7.71 -7.12 7.38
CA ALA A 140 6.54 -6.26 7.18
C ALA A 140 5.23 -7.05 7.15
N ALA A 141 5.19 -8.23 6.52
CA ALA A 141 4.01 -9.09 6.51
C ALA A 141 3.66 -9.57 7.93
N VAL A 142 4.63 -10.12 8.68
CA VAL A 142 4.44 -10.59 10.06
C VAL A 142 3.98 -9.45 10.96
N LEU A 143 4.64 -8.29 10.89
CA LEU A 143 4.24 -7.10 11.65
C LEU A 143 2.83 -6.66 11.29
N SER A 144 2.47 -6.66 10.01
CA SER A 144 1.11 -6.31 9.57
C SER A 144 0.06 -7.30 10.09
N TYR A 145 0.36 -8.60 10.13
CA TYR A 145 -0.49 -9.60 10.78
C TYR A 145 -0.65 -9.32 12.27
N VAL A 146 0.44 -9.08 13.00
CA VAL A 146 0.38 -8.77 14.44
C VAL A 146 -0.43 -7.50 14.68
N LEU A 147 -0.15 -6.44 13.92
CA LEU A 147 -0.87 -5.16 14.05
C LEU A 147 -2.35 -5.32 13.71
N ALA A 148 -2.70 -6.07 12.67
CA ALA A 148 -4.10 -6.29 12.33
C ALA A 148 -4.80 -7.25 13.31
N LEU A 149 -4.09 -7.96 14.19
CA LEU A 149 -4.68 -8.67 15.35
C LEU A 149 -4.85 -7.76 16.57
N VAL A 150 -3.87 -6.88 16.83
CA VAL A 150 -3.81 -6.06 18.05
C VAL A 150 -4.66 -4.80 17.90
N VAL A 151 -4.50 -4.06 16.80
CA VAL A 151 -5.14 -2.76 16.58
C VAL A 151 -6.67 -2.88 16.64
N PRO A 152 -7.32 -3.84 15.95
CA PRO A 152 -8.78 -3.92 15.99
C PRO A 152 -9.31 -4.30 17.38
N ARG A 153 -8.56 -5.09 18.17
CA ARG A 153 -8.91 -5.38 19.57
C ARG A 153 -8.77 -4.15 20.47
N ALA A 154 -7.69 -3.40 20.31
CA ALA A 154 -7.47 -2.18 21.08
C ALA A 154 -8.50 -1.08 20.77
N TYR A 155 -8.96 -1.02 19.51
CA TYR A 155 -9.92 -0.03 19.02
C TYR A 155 -11.37 -0.52 19.00
N GLN A 156 -11.64 -1.76 19.42
CA GLN A 156 -12.96 -2.40 19.29
C GLN A 156 -13.52 -2.28 17.87
N ALA A 157 -12.63 -2.33 16.87
CA ALA A 157 -12.95 -2.27 15.46
C ALA A 157 -12.90 -3.68 14.85
N PRO A 158 -13.60 -3.91 13.75
CA PRO A 158 -13.39 -5.12 12.96
C PRO A 158 -11.97 -5.18 12.37
N SER A 159 -11.49 -6.40 12.15
CA SER A 159 -10.18 -6.64 11.57
C SER A 159 -10.29 -7.11 10.12
N ARG A 160 -9.52 -6.50 9.21
CA ARG A 160 -9.29 -7.04 7.87
C ARG A 160 -8.71 -8.48 7.88
N LEU A 161 -8.25 -8.99 9.03
CA LEU A 161 -7.78 -10.38 9.20
C LEU A 161 -8.86 -11.45 9.32
N ALA A 162 -10.12 -11.11 9.60
CA ALA A 162 -11.20 -12.10 9.65
C ALA A 162 -11.40 -12.85 8.31
N GLN A 163 -10.66 -12.46 7.27
CA GLN A 163 -10.72 -12.93 5.90
C GLN A 163 -9.66 -13.99 5.54
N PHE A 164 -8.73 -14.35 6.44
CA PHE A 164 -7.73 -15.38 6.16
C PHE A 164 -8.27 -16.76 6.54
N SER A 165 -8.47 -17.60 5.53
CA SER A 165 -8.67 -19.02 5.77
C SER A 165 -7.41 -19.66 6.38
N LEU A 166 -7.56 -20.75 7.12
CA LEU A 166 -6.45 -21.59 7.58
C LEU A 166 -5.48 -21.95 6.44
N ARG A 167 -6.00 -22.11 5.22
CA ARG A 167 -5.19 -22.32 4.00
C ARG A 167 -4.33 -21.12 3.65
N GLY A 168 -4.84 -19.90 3.83
CA GLY A 168 -4.08 -18.68 3.61
C GLY A 168 -2.93 -18.53 4.61
N LEU A 169 -3.18 -18.83 5.88
CA LEU A 169 -2.16 -18.79 6.92
C LEU A 169 -1.10 -19.88 6.70
N GLY A 170 -1.52 -21.11 6.39
CA GLY A 170 -0.61 -22.20 6.03
C GLY A 170 0.21 -21.91 4.76
N GLY A 171 -0.41 -21.32 3.73
CA GLY A 171 0.27 -20.92 2.50
C GLY A 171 1.31 -19.83 2.72
N LEU A 172 1.05 -18.86 3.60
CA LEU A 172 2.04 -17.85 3.98
C LEU A 172 3.22 -18.47 4.72
N ILE A 173 2.98 -19.37 5.67
CA ILE A 173 4.04 -20.09 6.38
C ILE A 173 4.91 -20.88 5.39
N LEU A 174 4.29 -21.57 4.43
CA LEU A 174 5.02 -22.28 3.38
C LEU A 174 5.81 -21.33 2.48
N ALA A 175 5.25 -20.16 2.11
CA ALA A 175 5.95 -19.16 1.31
C ALA A 175 7.15 -18.58 2.05
N ILE A 176 7.02 -18.33 3.36
CA ILE A 176 8.14 -17.93 4.23
C ILE A 176 9.21 -19.01 4.26
N GLY A 177 8.82 -20.28 4.45
CA GLY A 177 9.75 -21.41 4.46
C GLY A 177 10.48 -21.60 3.13
N LEU A 178 9.77 -21.50 2.00
CA LEU A 178 10.34 -21.64 0.66
C LEU A 178 11.32 -20.50 0.37
N ALA A 179 10.95 -19.26 0.70
CA ALA A 179 11.81 -18.13 0.48
C ALA A 179 13.03 -18.13 1.42
N ALA A 180 12.89 -18.58 2.67
CA ALA A 180 14.04 -18.83 3.55
C ALA A 180 14.97 -19.92 2.99
N ALA A 181 14.42 -20.93 2.29
CA ALA A 181 15.22 -21.93 1.58
C ALA A 181 15.93 -21.34 0.35
N LEU A 182 15.25 -20.49 -0.44
CA LEU A 182 15.82 -19.82 -1.61
C LEU A 182 16.91 -18.82 -1.24
N THR A 183 16.80 -18.16 -0.08
CA THR A 183 17.78 -17.19 0.41
C THR A 183 18.84 -17.83 1.31
N ARG A 184 18.80 -19.16 1.50
CA ARG A 184 19.67 -19.90 2.41
C ARG A 184 21.15 -19.67 2.11
N GLY A 185 21.56 -19.66 0.84
CA GLY A 185 22.96 -19.45 0.44
C GLY A 185 23.50 -18.11 0.97
N GLY A 186 22.86 -17.01 0.58
CA GLY A 186 23.19 -15.67 1.07
C GLY A 186 23.03 -15.52 2.59
N MET A 187 22.04 -16.18 3.21
CA MET A 187 21.85 -16.12 4.66
C MET A 187 22.92 -16.91 5.43
N THR A 188 23.40 -18.03 4.91
CA THR A 188 24.53 -18.76 5.50
C THR A 188 25.83 -17.99 5.40
N GLU A 189 26.11 -17.39 4.24
CA GLU A 189 27.29 -16.54 4.04
C GLU A 189 27.25 -15.31 4.97
N PHE A 190 26.06 -14.77 5.20
CA PHE A 190 25.82 -13.65 6.09
C PHE A 190 25.99 -14.01 7.57
N LEU A 191 25.44 -15.16 8.02
CA LEU A 191 25.52 -15.61 9.41
C LEU A 191 26.91 -16.12 9.80
N GLN A 192 27.69 -16.62 8.86
CA GLN A 192 29.03 -17.16 9.11
C GLN A 192 30.12 -16.09 9.20
N GLN A 193 29.79 -14.80 9.07
CA GLN A 193 30.79 -13.73 9.19
C GLN A 193 31.31 -13.61 10.63
N PRO A 194 32.63 -13.76 10.86
CA PRO A 194 33.21 -13.86 12.20
C PRO A 194 33.09 -12.57 13.03
N ALA A 195 32.93 -11.43 12.38
CA ALA A 195 32.54 -10.17 13.01
C ALA A 195 31.81 -9.31 11.99
N TRP A 196 30.64 -8.80 12.36
CA TRP A 196 29.92 -7.86 11.52
C TRP A 196 30.53 -6.48 11.66
N ASN A 197 30.96 -5.90 10.54
CA ASN A 197 31.41 -4.51 10.48
C ASN A 197 30.24 -3.57 10.77
N VAL A 198 30.54 -2.36 11.24
CA VAL A 198 29.52 -1.35 11.61
C VAL A 198 28.55 -1.09 10.45
N ASP A 199 29.06 -1.03 9.22
CA ASP A 199 28.25 -0.80 8.02
C ASP A 199 27.24 -1.92 7.75
N GLN A 200 27.63 -3.19 7.97
CA GLN A 200 26.74 -4.34 7.77
C GLN A 200 25.63 -4.38 8.83
N ARG A 201 25.97 -4.05 10.08
CA ARG A 201 24.96 -3.89 11.16
C ARG A 201 24.02 -2.74 10.85
N ALA A 202 24.54 -1.62 10.35
CA ALA A 202 23.75 -0.48 9.91
C ALA A 202 22.78 -0.84 8.80
N ILE A 203 23.19 -1.65 7.82
CA ILE A 203 22.31 -2.13 6.75
C ILE A 203 21.15 -2.98 7.30
N VAL A 204 21.44 -3.96 8.17
CA VAL A 204 20.39 -4.80 8.75
C VAL A 204 19.45 -4.03 9.65
N VAL A 205 19.98 -3.16 10.52
CA VAL A 205 19.13 -2.29 11.34
C VAL A 205 18.28 -1.38 10.47
N SER A 206 18.82 -0.85 9.38
CA SER A 206 18.05 -0.07 8.41
C SER A 206 16.92 -0.89 7.77
N PHE A 207 17.15 -2.15 7.40
CA PHE A 207 16.10 -3.02 6.86
C PHE A 207 15.00 -3.28 7.89
N ILE A 208 15.36 -3.59 9.12
CA ILE A 208 14.41 -3.79 10.22
C ILE A 208 13.62 -2.50 10.48
N ALA A 209 14.31 -1.37 10.59
CA ALA A 209 13.73 -0.06 10.78
C ALA A 209 12.73 0.27 9.67
N VAL A 210 13.11 0.13 8.40
CA VAL A 210 12.23 0.36 7.24
C VAL A 210 11.00 -0.54 7.30
N SER A 211 11.13 -1.83 7.61
CA SER A 211 9.96 -2.72 7.74
C SER A 211 9.04 -2.34 8.90
N VAL A 212 9.60 -2.01 10.07
CA VAL A 212 8.83 -1.55 11.24
C VAL A 212 8.11 -0.25 10.93
N ASN A 213 8.82 0.74 10.39
CA ASN A 213 8.25 2.03 10.01
C ASN A 213 7.15 1.85 8.96
N THR A 214 7.39 1.05 7.92
CA THR A 214 6.40 0.81 6.86
C THR A 214 5.13 0.16 7.43
N ALA A 215 5.25 -0.81 8.35
CA ALA A 215 4.09 -1.39 9.04
C ALA A 215 3.35 -0.38 9.93
N LEU A 216 4.07 0.46 10.68
CA LEU A 216 3.49 1.50 11.55
C LEU A 216 2.82 2.62 10.76
N VAL A 217 3.39 3.06 9.64
CA VAL A 217 2.78 4.04 8.72
C VAL A 217 1.47 3.48 8.13
N SER A 218 1.42 2.17 7.92
CA SER A 218 0.29 1.47 7.29
C SER A 218 -0.86 1.16 8.23
N LEU A 219 -0.74 1.48 9.53
CA LEU A 219 -1.78 1.25 10.55
C LEU A 219 -3.17 1.68 10.10
N ASN A 220 -3.26 2.84 9.45
CA ASN A 220 -4.53 3.39 8.98
C ASN A 220 -5.20 2.47 7.94
N VAL A 221 -4.44 1.85 7.06
CA VAL A 221 -4.98 1.00 5.99
C VAL A 221 -5.35 -0.40 6.50
N LEU A 222 -4.75 -0.85 7.60
CA LEU A 222 -5.11 -2.11 8.26
C LEU A 222 -6.54 -2.07 8.85
N VAL A 223 -7.07 -0.88 9.14
CA VAL A 223 -8.43 -0.68 9.66
C VAL A 223 -9.36 -0.29 8.50
N PRO A 224 -10.57 -0.89 8.39
CA PRO A 224 -11.54 -0.50 7.37
C PRO A 224 -11.86 1.00 7.42
N LYS A 225 -12.08 1.62 6.25
CA LYS A 225 -12.25 3.07 6.11
C LYS A 225 -13.34 3.65 7.03
N ARG A 226 -14.42 2.90 7.24
CA ARG A 226 -15.58 3.28 8.08
C ARG A 226 -15.26 3.39 9.58
N PHE A 227 -14.17 2.78 10.07
CA PHE A 227 -13.77 2.80 11.48
C PHE A 227 -12.47 3.58 11.73
N ARG A 228 -11.98 4.34 10.75
CA ARG A 228 -10.76 5.13 10.92
C ARG A 228 -11.04 6.45 11.60
N ASP A 229 -10.52 6.57 12.81
CA ASP A 229 -10.48 7.84 13.53
C ASP A 229 -9.19 8.61 13.29
N ARG A 230 -9.28 9.94 13.41
CA ARG A 230 -8.10 10.84 13.41
C ARG A 230 -7.05 10.43 14.45
N LYS A 231 -7.48 9.79 15.55
CA LYS A 231 -6.57 9.29 16.59
C LYS A 231 -5.57 8.26 16.05
N LEU A 232 -6.01 7.32 15.22
CA LEU A 232 -5.14 6.28 14.66
C LEU A 232 -4.06 6.90 13.77
N PHE A 233 -4.42 7.92 12.98
CA PHE A 233 -3.49 8.70 12.18
C PHE A 233 -2.43 9.38 13.04
N TRP A 234 -2.84 10.09 14.09
CA TRP A 234 -1.88 10.78 14.99
C TRP A 234 -0.98 9.81 15.74
N ILE A 235 -1.46 8.63 16.12
CA ILE A 235 -0.62 7.60 16.73
C ILE A 235 0.40 7.08 15.72
N SER A 236 -0.02 6.76 14.49
CA SER A 236 0.88 6.34 13.43
C SER A 236 1.97 7.39 13.16
N VAL A 237 1.59 8.66 13.04
CA VAL A 237 2.52 9.79 12.90
C VAL A 237 3.45 9.91 14.09
N GLY A 238 2.93 9.90 15.32
CA GLY A 238 3.75 10.02 16.52
C GLY A 238 4.78 8.89 16.66
N MET A 239 4.37 7.65 16.35
CA MET A 239 5.27 6.51 16.35
C MET A 239 6.38 6.65 15.31
N VAL A 240 6.04 7.04 14.09
CA VAL A 240 6.98 7.10 12.95
C VAL A 240 7.84 8.36 12.95
N MET A 241 7.34 9.48 13.46
CA MET A 241 8.03 10.78 13.43
C MET A 241 8.76 11.11 14.72
N VAL A 242 8.46 10.44 15.82
CA VAL A 242 9.07 10.72 17.13
C VAL A 242 9.72 9.48 17.71
N VAL A 243 8.96 8.40 17.91
CA VAL A 243 9.47 7.22 18.63
C VAL A 243 10.55 6.51 17.84
N THR A 244 10.30 6.19 16.56
CA THR A 244 11.29 5.45 15.76
C THR A 244 12.52 6.28 15.42
N PRO A 245 12.46 7.58 15.04
CA PRO A 245 13.65 8.40 14.84
C PRO A 245 14.48 8.57 16.11
N ALA A 246 13.86 8.64 17.29
CA ALA A 246 14.59 8.72 18.55
C ALA A 246 15.39 7.43 18.83
N ILE A 247 14.76 6.26 18.62
CA ILE A 247 15.41 4.96 18.77
C ILE A 247 16.53 4.80 17.74
N GLU A 248 16.24 4.96 16.46
CA GLU A 248 17.21 4.83 15.38
C GLU A 248 18.35 5.84 15.50
N GLY A 249 18.01 7.11 15.80
CA GLY A 249 18.99 8.17 16.01
C GLY A 249 19.92 7.89 17.17
N SER A 250 19.44 7.27 18.25
CA SER A 250 20.31 6.85 19.36
C SER A 250 21.29 5.75 18.95
N ILE A 251 20.85 4.78 18.14
CA ILE A 251 21.68 3.69 17.64
C ILE A 251 22.75 4.23 16.70
N PHE A 252 22.34 5.02 15.70
CA PHE A 252 23.24 5.55 14.69
C PHE A 252 24.19 6.62 15.24
N SER A 253 23.73 7.45 16.19
CA SER A 253 24.59 8.40 16.90
C SER A 253 25.75 7.69 17.60
N ASN A 254 25.47 6.58 18.28
CA ASN A 254 26.50 5.79 18.97
C ASN A 254 27.47 5.10 18.02
N TRP A 255 26.96 4.54 16.90
CA TRP A 255 27.79 3.80 15.94
C TRP A 255 28.68 4.68 15.10
N PHE A 256 28.14 5.79 14.59
CA PHE A 256 28.85 6.71 13.70
C PHE A 256 29.45 7.91 14.41
N ARG A 257 29.29 8.00 15.74
CA ARG A 257 29.77 9.12 16.58
C ARG A 257 29.23 10.48 16.12
N ILE A 258 28.02 10.49 15.57
CA ILE A 258 27.31 11.71 15.15
C ILE A 258 26.60 12.30 16.37
N PRO A 259 26.60 13.63 16.59
CA PRO A 259 25.84 14.23 17.68
C PRO A 259 24.35 13.82 17.62
N LEU A 260 23.81 13.35 18.76
CA LEU A 260 22.45 12.79 18.84
C LEU A 260 21.37 13.71 18.23
N PRO A 261 21.35 15.04 18.49
CA PRO A 261 20.33 15.91 17.89
C PRO A 261 20.38 15.93 16.35
N ILE A 262 21.58 15.86 15.77
CA ILE A 262 21.78 15.86 14.32
C ILE A 262 21.31 14.53 13.73
N ALA A 263 21.65 13.40 14.36
CA ALA A 263 21.23 12.08 13.92
C ALA A 263 19.70 11.94 13.96
N VAL A 264 19.07 12.31 15.09
CA VAL A 264 17.61 12.24 15.25
C VAL A 264 16.89 13.14 14.25
N LEU A 265 17.36 14.38 14.03
CA LEU A 265 16.74 15.29 13.07
C LEU A 265 16.85 14.78 11.63
N GLY A 266 18.03 14.30 11.22
CA GLY A 266 18.25 13.74 9.89
C GLY A 266 17.35 12.54 9.61
N ILE A 267 17.22 11.63 10.57
CA ILE A 267 16.34 10.46 10.47
C ILE A 267 14.87 10.87 10.45
N ALA A 268 14.45 11.83 11.29
CA ALA A 268 13.08 12.34 11.28
C ALA A 268 12.69 12.95 9.93
N VAL A 269 13.59 13.69 9.27
CA VAL A 269 13.36 14.21 7.91
C VAL A 269 13.20 13.07 6.91
N LEU A 270 14.05 12.03 6.98
CA LEU A 270 13.93 10.86 6.13
C LEU A 270 12.58 10.15 6.36
N HIS A 271 12.16 9.98 7.61
CA HIS A 271 10.87 9.40 7.96
C HIS A 271 9.70 10.21 7.41
N ALA A 272 9.78 11.55 7.46
CA ALA A 272 8.74 12.42 6.88
C ALA A 272 8.55 12.13 5.39
N VAL A 273 9.66 12.10 4.63
CA VAL A 273 9.64 11.84 3.18
C VAL A 273 9.08 10.46 2.90
N VAL A 274 9.57 9.43 3.60
CA VAL A 274 9.10 8.05 3.43
C VAL A 274 7.62 7.93 3.78
N LEU A 275 7.17 8.51 4.90
CA LEU A 275 5.77 8.48 5.33
C LEU A 275 4.84 9.10 4.26
N MET A 276 5.23 10.24 3.69
CA MET A 276 4.46 10.88 2.61
C MET A 276 4.38 9.98 1.37
N ILE A 277 5.47 9.32 1.00
CA ILE A 277 5.52 8.38 -0.13
C ILE A 277 4.63 7.16 0.15
N VAL A 278 4.76 6.52 1.31
CA VAL A 278 3.92 5.36 1.72
C VAL A 278 2.47 5.72 1.62
N TRP A 279 2.06 6.82 2.26
CA TRP A 279 0.67 7.22 2.29
C TRP A 279 0.15 7.54 0.90
N SER A 280 0.96 8.20 0.06
CA SER A 280 0.59 8.44 -1.33
C SER A 280 0.29 7.13 -2.06
N ILE A 281 1.18 6.13 -1.95
CA ILE A 281 0.99 4.81 -2.59
C ILE A 281 -0.22 4.09 -1.98
N LEU A 282 -0.28 3.97 -0.66
CA LEU A 282 -1.30 3.19 0.02
C LEU A 282 -2.70 3.80 -0.13
N PHE A 283 -2.86 5.11 -0.01
CA PHE A 283 -4.16 5.74 -0.23
C PHE A 283 -4.58 5.68 -1.71
N CYS A 284 -3.63 5.77 -2.65
CA CYS A 284 -3.94 5.54 -4.07
C CYS A 284 -4.41 4.10 -4.31
N LEU A 285 -3.71 3.10 -3.76
CA LEU A 285 -4.09 1.69 -3.86
C LEU A 285 -5.44 1.41 -3.20
N GLU A 286 -5.70 2.04 -2.06
CA GLU A 286 -6.98 1.90 -1.38
C GLU A 286 -8.13 2.52 -2.17
N LEU A 287 -7.97 3.73 -2.70
CA LEU A 287 -8.97 4.36 -3.56
C LEU A 287 -9.22 3.56 -4.84
N ALA A 288 -8.18 2.87 -5.34
CA ALA A 288 -8.29 1.92 -6.45
C ALA A 288 -8.98 0.59 -6.08
N GLY A 289 -9.38 0.39 -4.80
CA GLY A 289 -10.02 -0.83 -4.34
C GLY A 289 -9.09 -2.04 -4.26
N ALA A 290 -7.77 -1.80 -4.13
CA ALA A 290 -6.77 -2.87 -4.11
C ALA A 290 -6.81 -3.68 -2.80
N PHE A 291 -7.30 -3.10 -1.71
CA PHE A 291 -7.45 -3.78 -0.42
C PHE A 291 -8.88 -4.30 -0.25
N ARG A 292 -9.03 -5.48 0.35
CA ARG A 292 -10.35 -6.04 0.65
C ARG A 292 -11.02 -5.28 1.78
N ASP A 293 -12.26 -4.89 1.58
CA ASP A 293 -13.15 -4.45 2.65
C ASP A 293 -14.02 -5.63 3.13
N GLU A 294 -14.53 -5.57 4.36
CA GLU A 294 -15.29 -6.67 4.98
C GLU A 294 -16.65 -6.95 4.36
N GLU A 295 -17.16 -6.02 3.54
CA GLU A 295 -18.47 -6.16 2.90
C GLU A 295 -18.42 -6.86 1.54
N ASP A 296 -17.21 -7.12 1.01
CA ASP A 296 -17.02 -7.94 -0.18
C ASP A 296 -17.09 -9.43 0.21
N LEU A 297 -18.29 -9.92 0.48
CA LEU A 297 -18.55 -11.37 0.47
C LEU A 297 -18.00 -11.96 -0.84
N PRO A 298 -17.37 -13.14 -0.82
CA PRO A 298 -16.90 -13.77 -2.04
C PRO A 298 -18.09 -14.02 -2.97
N SER A 299 -18.18 -13.25 -4.04
CA SER A 299 -19.18 -13.39 -5.11
C SER A 299 -19.12 -14.76 -5.81
N THR A 300 -18.11 -15.57 -5.51
CA THR A 300 -17.93 -16.91 -6.08
C THR A 300 -18.90 -17.98 -5.56
N THR A 301 -19.80 -17.66 -4.62
CA THR A 301 -20.89 -18.57 -4.22
C THR A 301 -22.29 -18.08 -4.59
N THR A 302 -22.46 -16.82 -4.98
CA THR A 302 -23.78 -16.28 -5.35
C THR A 302 -23.98 -16.26 -6.86
N GLU A 303 -22.93 -16.06 -7.66
CA GLU A 303 -23.03 -16.15 -9.13
C GLU A 303 -23.21 -17.59 -9.64
N ALA A 304 -22.73 -18.59 -8.89
CA ALA A 304 -23.01 -20.00 -9.18
C ALA A 304 -24.45 -20.43 -8.80
N ALA A 305 -25.14 -19.63 -7.97
CA ALA A 305 -26.51 -19.91 -7.55
C ALA A 305 -27.55 -19.12 -8.36
N THR A 306 -27.23 -17.92 -8.86
CA THR A 306 -28.16 -17.15 -9.69
C THR A 306 -28.20 -17.59 -11.16
N GLY A 307 -27.14 -18.25 -11.65
CA GLY A 307 -27.11 -18.80 -13.00
C GLY A 307 -27.84 -20.15 -13.18
N HIS A 308 -28.39 -20.74 -12.10
CA HIS A 308 -29.01 -22.07 -12.18
C HIS A 308 -30.54 -22.06 -12.02
N TRP A 309 -31.16 -20.90 -11.75
CA TRP A 309 -32.61 -20.77 -11.68
C TRP A 309 -33.26 -20.31 -13.00
N GLU A 310 -32.48 -19.79 -13.96
CA GLU A 310 -33.01 -19.37 -15.27
C GLU A 310 -33.13 -20.52 -16.30
N GLU A 311 -32.75 -21.75 -15.96
CA GLU A 311 -32.94 -22.94 -16.81
C GLU A 311 -34.10 -23.86 -16.34
N MET A 312 -34.97 -23.40 -15.44
CA MET A 312 -36.15 -24.14 -14.99
C MET A 312 -37.45 -23.34 -15.11
N GLU A 313 -37.64 -22.61 -16.21
CA GLU A 313 -38.96 -22.20 -16.71
C GLU A 313 -39.13 -22.53 -18.20
#